data_AF-A0A2V6SID2-F1
#
_entry.id   AF-A0A2V6SID2-F1
#
_cell.length_a   1.000
_cell.length_b   1.000
_cell.length_c   1.000
_cell.angle_alpha   90.00
_cell.angle_beta   90.00
_cell.angle_gamma   90.00
#
_symmetry.space_group_name_H-M   'P 1'
#
loop_
_entity.id
_entity.type
_entity.pdbx_description
1 polymer ?
#
loop_
_entity_poly.entity_id
_entity_poly.type
_entity_poly.pdbx_seq_one_letter_code
_entity_poly.pdbx_strand_id
1 'polypeptide(L)'
;ASDGKVASAKNPRKWPELFDFRAAFVDSPRTGAQVPPVRITLPDGAIVTNEHADLGPTLSKALARQVTLEAAERGRREAGTAEEYWPDMDGLDHRDTVTDFALPEGTFFDSALVHLLTTATLDRLRELYPPGRFEVRRFRPNIVVDPGHEARDFVENAWIGDTLAVGEAVRLGITGPCPRCVMTT
;
A
#
# COMPACT_ATOMS: atom_id res chain seq x y z
N ALA A 1 -9.35 20.99 -12.26
CA ALA A 1 -9.32 19.89 -13.24
C ALA A 1 -8.58 18.72 -12.61
N SER A 2 -9.02 17.47 -12.83
CA SER A 2 -8.25 16.28 -12.43
C SER A 2 -7.07 16.11 -13.38
N ASP A 3 -5.90 15.72 -12.86
CA ASP A 3 -4.66 15.54 -13.63
C ASP A 3 -4.51 14.11 -14.21
N GLY A 4 -5.48 13.23 -13.97
CA GLY A 4 -5.48 11.83 -14.43
C GLY A 4 -4.54 10.91 -13.66
N LYS A 5 -3.84 11.43 -12.64
CA LYS A 5 -2.91 10.64 -11.82
C LYS A 5 -3.63 9.90 -10.71
N VAL A 6 -3.06 8.77 -10.31
CA VAL A 6 -3.52 7.99 -9.16
C VAL A 6 -3.12 8.70 -7.87
N ALA A 7 -4.07 8.86 -6.95
CA ALA A 7 -3.80 9.41 -5.63
C ALA A 7 -2.86 8.47 -4.85
N SER A 8 -1.75 9.02 -4.36
CA SER A 8 -0.74 8.26 -3.63
C SER A 8 -0.28 9.02 -2.41
N ALA A 9 -0.26 8.34 -1.25
CA ALA A 9 0.23 8.91 -0.01
C ALA A 9 1.75 9.17 -0.06
N LYS A 10 2.47 8.71 -1.11
CA LYS A 10 3.87 9.05 -1.40
C LYS A 10 4.08 10.54 -1.66
N ASN A 11 3.03 11.29 -1.97
CA ASN A 11 3.05 12.74 -1.99
C ASN A 11 2.21 13.32 -0.83
N PRO A 12 2.71 13.30 0.41
CA PRO A 12 1.94 13.75 1.59
C PRO A 12 1.64 15.26 1.54
N ARG A 13 2.40 16.05 0.77
CA ARG A 13 2.10 17.47 0.54
C ARG A 13 0.80 17.65 -0.25
N LYS A 14 0.55 16.78 -1.23
CA LYS A 14 -0.67 16.78 -2.05
C LYS A 14 -1.82 16.04 -1.38
N TRP A 15 -1.53 14.99 -0.62
CA TRP A 15 -2.51 14.08 -0.03
C TRP A 15 -2.31 13.90 1.49
N PRO A 16 -2.37 14.97 2.29
CA PRO A 16 -1.98 14.94 3.71
C PRO A 16 -2.86 14.02 4.57
N GLU A 17 -4.15 13.91 4.25
CA GLU A 17 -5.14 13.16 5.05
C GLU A 17 -5.44 11.77 4.47
N LEU A 18 -4.77 11.36 3.40
CA LEU A 18 -5.14 10.12 2.68
C LEU A 18 -5.02 8.87 3.56
N PHE A 19 -4.13 8.88 4.55
CA PHE A 19 -3.98 7.79 5.53
C PHE A 19 -4.97 7.80 6.68
N ASP A 20 -5.74 8.88 6.84
CA ASP A 20 -6.81 8.92 7.83
C ASP A 20 -8.06 8.18 7.35
N PHE A 21 -8.17 7.94 6.04
CA PHE A 21 -9.18 7.07 5.46
C PHE A 21 -8.92 5.61 5.82
N ARG A 22 -10.00 4.86 6.02
CA ARG A 22 -9.96 3.41 6.16
C ARG A 22 -10.93 2.78 5.17
N ALA A 23 -10.56 1.65 4.59
CA ALA A 23 -11.44 0.90 3.70
C ALA A 23 -11.45 -0.58 4.08
N ALA A 24 -12.60 -1.20 3.96
CA ALA A 24 -12.78 -2.63 4.10
C ALA A 24 -13.96 -3.08 3.24
N PHE A 25 -13.92 -4.31 2.73
CA PHE A 25 -15.12 -4.91 2.17
C PHE A 25 -16.20 -5.01 3.25
N VAL A 26 -17.47 -4.82 2.87
CA VAL A 26 -18.61 -4.97 3.78
C VAL A 26 -18.73 -6.41 4.28
N ASP A 27 -18.36 -7.37 3.44
CA ASP A 27 -18.28 -8.80 3.73
C ASP A 27 -16.98 -9.38 3.16
N SER A 28 -16.57 -10.56 3.62
CA SER A 28 -15.39 -11.23 3.06
C SER A 28 -15.61 -11.61 1.58
N PRO A 29 -14.70 -11.25 0.66
CA PRO A 29 -14.78 -11.69 -0.72
C PRO A 29 -14.64 -13.21 -0.81
N ARG A 30 -15.39 -13.83 -1.73
CA ARG A 30 -15.37 -15.27 -1.98
C ARG A 30 -15.01 -15.55 -3.43
N THR A 31 -14.15 -16.54 -3.64
CA THR A 31 -13.76 -16.99 -4.99
C THR A 31 -14.99 -17.33 -5.82
N GLY A 32 -15.08 -16.75 -7.03
CA GLY A 32 -16.20 -16.99 -7.96
C GLY A 32 -17.51 -16.26 -7.63
N ALA A 33 -17.57 -15.51 -6.52
CA ALA A 33 -18.70 -14.65 -6.19
C ALA A 33 -18.44 -13.20 -6.64
N GLN A 34 -19.50 -12.40 -6.72
CA GLN A 34 -19.38 -10.96 -6.88
C GLN A 34 -18.59 -10.36 -5.70
N VAL A 35 -17.68 -9.44 -6.01
CA VAL A 35 -16.90 -8.73 -4.99
C VAL A 35 -17.86 -7.86 -4.16
N PRO A 36 -17.85 -7.98 -2.82
CA PRO A 36 -18.71 -7.15 -1.97
C PRO A 36 -18.38 -5.67 -2.10
N PRO A 37 -19.36 -4.78 -1.81
CA PRO A 37 -19.10 -3.35 -1.70
C PRO A 37 -17.95 -3.03 -0.73
N VAL A 38 -17.28 -1.91 -0.99
CA VAL A 38 -16.26 -1.37 -0.09
C VAL A 38 -16.90 -0.31 0.78
N ARG A 39 -16.79 -0.49 2.10
CA ARG A 39 -17.06 0.53 3.10
C ARG A 39 -15.81 1.38 3.31
N ILE A 40 -15.98 2.70 3.25
CA ILE A 40 -14.92 3.69 3.44
C ILE A 40 -15.29 4.54 4.66
N THR A 41 -14.40 4.57 5.65
CA THR A 41 -14.46 5.50 6.78
C THR A 41 -13.60 6.72 6.46
N LEU A 42 -14.21 7.89 6.53
CA LEU A 42 -13.59 9.19 6.28
C LEU A 42 -12.82 9.68 7.53
N PRO A 43 -11.94 10.69 7.40
CA PRO A 43 -11.20 11.27 8.52
C PRO A 43 -12.10 11.82 9.64
N ASP A 44 -13.30 12.31 9.30
CA ASP A 44 -14.30 12.81 10.24
C ASP A 44 -15.12 11.69 10.93
N GLY A 45 -14.84 10.43 10.59
CA GLY A 45 -15.54 9.25 11.09
C GLY A 45 -16.82 8.89 10.33
N ALA A 46 -17.24 9.69 9.33
CA ALA A 46 -18.35 9.34 8.47
C ALA A 46 -18.05 8.05 7.70
N ILE A 47 -19.09 7.28 7.40
CA ILE A 47 -18.98 6.00 6.70
C ILE A 47 -19.82 6.07 5.43
N VAL A 48 -19.20 5.76 4.30
CA VAL A 48 -19.86 5.65 2.99
C VAL A 48 -19.51 4.31 2.34
N THR A 49 -20.30 3.89 1.34
CA THR A 49 -19.98 2.73 0.50
C THR A 49 -19.68 3.17 -0.92
N ASN A 50 -18.97 2.34 -1.69
CA ASN A 50 -18.70 2.62 -3.10
C ASN A 50 -19.95 2.59 -4.00
N GLU A 51 -21.10 2.17 -3.46
CA GLU A 51 -22.40 2.18 -4.15
C GLU A 51 -23.19 3.47 -3.89
N HIS A 52 -22.72 4.32 -2.99
CA HIS A 52 -23.39 5.58 -2.65
C HIS A 52 -23.32 6.55 -3.83
N ALA A 53 -24.46 7.10 -4.28
CA ALA A 53 -24.53 7.94 -5.48
C ALA A 53 -23.60 9.17 -5.43
N ASP A 54 -23.47 9.77 -4.24
CA ASP A 54 -22.64 10.95 -4.00
C ASP A 54 -21.20 10.63 -3.57
N LEU A 55 -20.71 9.40 -3.78
CA LEU A 55 -19.37 9.01 -3.36
C LEU A 55 -18.28 9.92 -3.93
N GLY A 56 -18.32 10.20 -5.23
CA GLY A 56 -17.32 11.06 -5.90
C GLY A 56 -17.24 12.46 -5.27
N PRO A 57 -18.36 13.20 -5.17
CA PRO A 57 -18.42 14.47 -4.45
C PRO A 57 -17.96 14.38 -2.98
N THR A 58 -18.36 13.33 -2.26
CA THR A 58 -17.98 13.12 -0.85
C THR A 58 -16.47 12.94 -0.70
N LEU A 59 -15.86 12.05 -1.50
CA LEU A 59 -14.41 11.84 -1.48
C LEU A 59 -13.65 13.09 -1.93
N SER A 60 -14.15 13.78 -2.94
CA SER A 60 -13.52 15.00 -3.46
C SER A 60 -13.54 16.14 -2.43
N LYS A 61 -14.64 16.26 -1.68
CA LYS A 61 -14.74 17.20 -0.57
C LYS A 61 -13.78 16.84 0.54
N ALA A 62 -13.76 15.59 0.96
CA ALA A 62 -12.91 15.12 2.06
C ALA A 62 -11.41 15.25 1.74
N LEU A 63 -11.00 15.05 0.48
CA LEU A 63 -9.60 15.20 0.05
C LEU A 63 -9.25 16.62 -0.44
N ALA A 64 -10.21 17.55 -0.38
CA ALA A 64 -10.11 18.92 -0.91
C ALA A 64 -9.62 18.99 -2.37
N ARG A 65 -9.88 17.95 -3.17
CA ARG A 65 -9.37 17.77 -4.54
C ARG A 65 -10.38 16.95 -5.34
N GLN A 66 -10.53 17.24 -6.62
CA GLN A 66 -11.39 16.44 -7.50
C GLN A 66 -10.78 15.05 -7.70
N VAL A 67 -11.49 14.01 -7.28
CA VAL A 67 -11.09 12.61 -7.40
C VAL A 67 -12.25 11.73 -7.83
N THR A 68 -11.91 10.58 -8.40
CA THR A 68 -12.85 9.50 -8.73
C THR A 68 -12.33 8.22 -8.10
N LEU A 69 -13.25 7.40 -7.60
CA LEU A 69 -12.92 6.03 -7.19
C LEU A 69 -13.10 5.11 -8.39
N GLU A 70 -12.05 4.36 -8.72
CA GLU A 70 -12.06 3.39 -9.83
C GLU A 70 -11.69 2.01 -9.31
N ALA A 71 -12.30 0.98 -9.90
CA ALA A 71 -11.89 -0.40 -9.69
C ALA A 71 -10.69 -0.73 -10.61
N ALA A 72 -9.68 -1.39 -10.05
CA ALA A 72 -8.62 -1.97 -10.85
C ALA A 72 -9.14 -3.25 -11.54
N GLU A 73 -9.32 -3.21 -12.85
CA GLU A 73 -9.67 -4.38 -13.65
C GLU A 73 -8.51 -4.75 -14.57
N ARG A 74 -7.95 -5.96 -14.36
CA ARG A 74 -6.89 -6.50 -15.22
C ARG A 74 -7.34 -6.52 -16.68
N GLY A 75 -6.54 -5.91 -17.55
CA GLY A 75 -6.80 -5.83 -19.00
C GLY A 75 -7.83 -4.77 -19.41
N ARG A 76 -8.34 -3.96 -18.48
CA ARG A 76 -9.24 -2.83 -18.80
C ARG A 76 -8.69 -1.47 -18.39
N ARG A 77 -7.67 -1.43 -17.52
CA ARG A 77 -7.00 -0.21 -17.10
C ARG A 77 -5.58 -0.15 -17.65
N GLU A 78 -5.30 0.89 -18.42
CA GLU A 78 -3.94 1.23 -18.84
C GLU A 78 -3.04 1.53 -17.63
N ALA A 79 -1.72 1.47 -17.83
CA ALA A 79 -0.75 1.84 -16.81
C ALA A 79 -1.04 3.27 -16.31
N GLY A 80 -1.20 3.41 -15.00
CA GLY A 80 -1.38 4.71 -14.36
C GLY A 80 -0.03 5.35 -14.02
N THR A 81 -0.06 6.65 -13.74
CA THR A 81 1.05 7.34 -13.08
C THR A 81 0.61 7.83 -11.71
N ALA A 82 1.53 7.82 -10.77
CA ALA A 82 1.36 8.38 -9.43
C ALA A 82 2.54 9.27 -9.10
N GLU A 83 2.36 10.12 -8.08
CA GLU A 83 3.40 11.04 -7.61
C GLU A 83 4.04 10.56 -6.32
N GLU A 84 5.33 10.81 -6.17
CA GLU A 84 6.04 10.67 -4.91
C GLU A 84 6.86 11.92 -4.58
N TYR A 85 6.90 12.26 -3.31
CA TYR A 85 7.73 13.33 -2.78
C TYR A 85 9.03 12.75 -2.23
N TRP A 86 10.14 13.38 -2.62
CA TRP A 86 11.48 13.08 -2.18
C TRP A 86 11.89 14.05 -1.07
N PRO A 87 12.13 13.58 0.16
CA PRO A 87 12.59 14.45 1.23
C PRO A 87 13.99 15.00 0.94
N ASP A 88 14.32 16.14 1.55
CA ASP A 88 15.66 16.71 1.46
C ASP A 88 16.65 15.89 2.30
N MET A 89 17.19 14.81 1.72
CA MET A 89 18.15 13.93 2.38
C MET A 89 19.29 13.56 1.44
N ASP A 90 20.51 13.54 1.98
CA ASP A 90 21.70 13.10 1.25
C ASP A 90 21.59 11.62 0.85
N GLY A 91 22.03 11.29 -0.36
CA GLY A 91 22.05 9.92 -0.89
C GLY A 91 20.78 9.47 -1.61
N LEU A 92 19.78 10.34 -1.74
CA LEU A 92 18.62 10.11 -2.61
C LEU A 92 18.88 10.63 -4.03
N ASP A 93 18.23 10.00 -5.02
CA ASP A 93 18.32 10.39 -6.45
C ASP A 93 17.77 11.80 -6.69
N HIS A 94 16.80 12.21 -5.87
CA HIS A 94 16.19 13.51 -5.90
C HIS A 94 16.04 14.09 -4.48
N ARG A 95 15.94 15.42 -4.36
CA ARG A 95 15.86 16.13 -3.07
C ARG A 95 14.82 17.25 -3.14
N ASP A 96 13.97 17.32 -2.13
CA ASP A 96 12.88 18.29 -1.98
C ASP A 96 12.05 18.49 -3.27
N THR A 97 11.70 17.39 -3.94
CA THR A 97 10.98 17.45 -5.21
C THR A 97 9.88 16.39 -5.29
N VAL A 98 8.98 16.55 -6.25
CA VAL A 98 7.95 15.57 -6.58
C VAL A 98 8.25 14.99 -7.96
N THR A 99 8.29 13.67 -8.04
CA THR A 99 8.46 12.95 -9.32
C THR A 99 7.25 12.07 -9.60
N ASP A 100 7.09 11.72 -10.87
CA ASP A 100 6.12 10.74 -11.32
C ASP A 100 6.76 9.36 -11.37
N PHE A 101 5.99 8.34 -11.04
CA PHE A 101 6.35 6.94 -11.24
C PHE A 101 5.19 6.17 -11.89
N ALA A 102 5.54 5.17 -12.69
CA ALA A 102 4.56 4.32 -13.36
C ALA A 102 4.04 3.25 -12.39
N LEU A 103 2.74 3.02 -12.44
CA LEU A 103 2.09 1.88 -11.79
C LEU A 103 2.00 0.71 -12.78
N PRO A 104 2.17 -0.53 -12.33
CA PRO A 104 1.96 -1.70 -13.17
C PRO A 104 0.53 -1.72 -13.76
N GLU A 105 0.40 -2.26 -14.96
CA GLU A 105 -0.87 -2.31 -15.68
C GLU A 105 -1.96 -3.05 -14.90
N GLY A 106 -3.19 -2.54 -14.95
CA GLY A 106 -4.34 -3.18 -14.33
C GLY A 106 -4.34 -3.18 -12.80
N THR A 107 -3.52 -2.36 -12.14
CA THR A 107 -3.44 -2.27 -10.68
C THR A 107 -3.13 -0.86 -10.17
N PHE A 108 -3.36 -0.65 -8.86
CA PHE A 108 -2.93 0.52 -8.09
C PHE A 108 -1.79 0.20 -7.11
N PHE A 109 -1.18 -0.97 -7.19
CA PHE A 109 -0.03 -1.34 -6.35
C PHE A 109 1.26 -0.74 -6.91
N ASP A 110 2.17 -0.34 -6.01
CA ASP A 110 3.44 0.31 -6.41
C ASP A 110 4.34 -0.60 -7.27
N SER A 111 4.39 -1.90 -6.99
CA SER A 111 5.29 -2.83 -7.70
C SER A 111 4.81 -4.28 -7.70
N ALA A 112 4.46 -4.83 -6.53
CA ALA A 112 4.04 -6.21 -6.39
C ALA A 112 2.62 -6.33 -5.82
N LEU A 113 1.93 -7.45 -6.12
CA LEU A 113 0.56 -7.73 -5.66
C LEU A 113 0.49 -8.09 -4.17
N VAL A 114 1.57 -8.66 -3.64
CA VAL A 114 1.67 -9.14 -2.26
C VAL A 114 3.00 -8.69 -1.68
N HIS A 115 2.94 -8.03 -0.53
CA HIS A 115 4.10 -7.72 0.30
C HIS A 115 4.08 -8.61 1.55
N LEU A 116 5.19 -9.33 1.76
CA LEU A 116 5.48 -10.09 2.97
C LEU A 116 6.53 -9.38 3.84
N LEU A 117 6.37 -9.45 5.15
CA LEU A 117 7.35 -8.99 6.14
C LEU A 117 7.44 -10.01 7.28
N THR A 118 8.61 -10.18 7.90
CA THR A 118 8.73 -11.04 9.10
C THR A 118 8.73 -10.25 10.40
N THR A 119 8.33 -10.90 11.49
CA THR A 119 8.53 -10.35 12.85
C THR A 119 10.01 -10.21 13.19
N ALA A 120 10.87 -11.13 12.73
CA ALA A 120 12.32 -11.07 12.90
C ALA A 120 12.93 -9.78 12.31
N THR A 121 12.49 -9.36 11.11
CA THR A 121 12.90 -8.08 10.53
C THR A 121 12.50 -6.89 11.39
N LEU A 122 11.28 -6.88 11.93
CA LEU A 122 10.81 -5.78 12.79
C LEU A 122 11.61 -5.70 14.09
N ASP A 123 11.91 -6.84 14.71
CA ASP A 123 12.73 -6.91 15.91
C ASP A 123 14.16 -6.45 15.60
N ARG A 124 14.72 -6.89 14.47
CA ARG A 124 16.05 -6.45 14.03
C ARG A 124 16.13 -4.95 13.82
N LEU A 125 15.12 -4.35 13.20
CA LEU A 125 15.07 -2.89 13.00
C LEU A 125 15.02 -2.14 14.34
N ARG A 126 14.25 -2.65 15.32
CA ARG A 126 14.20 -2.08 16.69
C ARG A 126 15.54 -2.15 17.39
N GLU A 127 16.29 -3.23 17.22
CA GLU A 127 17.65 -3.36 17.76
C GLU A 127 18.62 -2.38 17.10
N LEU A 128 18.57 -2.27 15.76
CA LEU A 128 19.48 -1.42 15.00
C LEU A 128 19.22 0.07 15.22
N TYR A 129 17.97 0.44 15.49
CA TYR A 129 17.59 1.84 15.77
C TYR A 129 16.55 1.93 16.89
N PRO A 130 16.96 1.79 18.17
CA PRO A 130 16.05 1.81 19.32
C PRO A 130 15.15 3.05 19.46
N PRO A 131 15.57 4.26 19.05
CA PRO A 131 14.68 5.43 19.05
C PRO A 131 13.53 5.34 18.03
N GLY A 132 13.63 4.45 17.04
CA GLY A 132 12.67 4.30 15.96
C GLY A 132 11.40 3.57 16.37
N ARG A 133 10.30 3.89 15.67
CA ARG A 133 9.01 3.21 15.84
C ARG A 133 8.72 2.29 14.66
N PHE A 134 9.10 1.03 14.81
CA PHE A 134 8.89 0.00 13.80
C PHE A 134 7.61 -0.79 14.06
N GLU A 135 6.50 -0.27 13.52
CA GLU A 135 5.18 -0.89 13.60
C GLU A 135 4.83 -1.56 12.28
N VAL A 136 4.30 -2.79 12.30
CA VAL A 136 3.86 -3.55 11.12
C VAL A 136 3.08 -2.67 10.12
N ARG A 137 2.12 -1.88 10.64
CA ARG A 137 1.22 -1.07 9.82
C ARG A 137 1.93 0.01 8.99
N ARG A 138 3.11 0.48 9.41
CA ARG A 138 3.91 1.45 8.65
C ARG A 138 4.54 0.86 7.39
N PHE A 139 4.79 -0.45 7.40
CA PHE A 139 5.35 -1.18 6.25
C PHE A 139 4.28 -1.65 5.26
N ARG A 140 3.00 -1.64 5.67
CA ARG A 140 1.83 -2.05 4.87
C ARG A 140 1.98 -3.44 4.21
N PRO A 141 2.48 -4.48 4.91
CA PRO A 141 2.50 -5.82 4.34
C PRO A 141 1.07 -6.38 4.23
N ASN A 142 0.86 -7.28 3.28
CA ASN A 142 -0.33 -8.12 3.22
C ASN A 142 -0.21 -9.31 4.18
N ILE A 143 1.01 -9.84 4.33
CA ILE A 143 1.30 -11.03 5.14
C ILE A 143 2.44 -10.69 6.10
N VAL A 144 2.23 -10.99 7.39
CA VAL A 144 3.30 -11.00 8.38
C VAL A 144 3.55 -12.44 8.78
N VAL A 145 4.80 -12.87 8.71
CA VAL A 145 5.22 -14.22 9.10
C VAL A 145 6.02 -14.13 10.39
N ASP A 146 5.67 -14.99 11.35
CA ASP A 146 6.56 -15.32 12.46
C ASP A 146 7.45 -16.50 12.02
N PRO A 147 8.74 -16.28 11.76
CA PRO A 147 9.65 -17.34 11.32
C PRO A 147 10.12 -18.24 12.49
N GLY A 148 9.61 -18.02 13.71
CA GLY A 148 10.00 -18.74 14.91
C GLY A 148 11.14 -18.06 15.69
N HIS A 149 11.28 -18.44 16.96
CA HIS A 149 12.17 -17.77 17.92
C HIS A 149 13.68 -17.84 17.60
N GLU A 150 14.12 -18.79 16.79
CA GLU A 150 15.53 -18.92 16.40
C GLU A 150 15.89 -18.05 15.19
N ALA A 151 14.90 -17.62 14.41
CA ALA A 151 15.12 -16.77 13.26
C ALA A 151 15.48 -15.35 13.70
N ARG A 152 16.56 -14.82 13.12
CA ARG A 152 17.16 -13.53 13.45
C ARG A 152 17.41 -12.75 12.16
N ASP A 153 17.58 -11.44 12.29
CA ASP A 153 17.88 -10.56 11.15
C ASP A 153 16.78 -10.60 10.07
N PHE A 154 17.18 -10.42 8.81
CA PHE A 154 16.30 -10.26 7.64
C PHE A 154 16.09 -11.59 6.90
N VAL A 155 15.59 -12.61 7.61
CA VAL A 155 15.53 -14.00 7.11
C VAL A 155 14.76 -14.16 5.79
N GLU A 156 13.74 -13.35 5.55
CA GLU A 156 12.93 -13.42 4.33
C GLU A 156 13.70 -13.09 3.05
N ASN A 157 14.86 -12.41 3.15
CA ASN A 157 15.70 -12.15 1.98
C ASN A 157 16.29 -13.43 1.40
N ALA A 158 16.49 -14.47 2.23
CA ALA A 158 16.97 -15.77 1.75
C ALA A 158 15.88 -16.55 1.01
N TRP A 159 14.61 -16.15 1.10
CA TRP A 159 13.49 -16.82 0.43
C TRP A 159 13.31 -16.33 -1.01
N ILE A 160 14.05 -15.32 -1.46
CA ILE A 160 13.97 -14.80 -2.83
C ILE A 160 14.35 -15.90 -3.82
N GLY A 161 13.50 -16.13 -4.81
CA GLY A 161 13.61 -17.23 -5.77
C GLY A 161 12.81 -18.47 -5.36
N ASP A 162 12.41 -18.59 -4.09
CA ASP A 162 11.61 -19.70 -3.59
C ASP A 162 10.11 -19.43 -3.68
N THR A 163 9.33 -20.48 -3.38
CA THR A 163 7.87 -20.43 -3.29
C THR A 163 7.41 -20.65 -1.86
N LEU A 164 6.74 -19.65 -1.30
CA LEU A 164 6.06 -19.76 -0.02
C LEU A 164 4.71 -20.46 -0.19
N ALA A 165 4.50 -21.55 0.56
CA ALA A 165 3.21 -22.23 0.64
C ALA A 165 2.39 -21.73 1.82
N VAL A 166 1.12 -21.36 1.58
CA VAL A 166 0.16 -21.01 2.62
C VAL A 166 -1.01 -22.01 2.55
N GLY A 167 -1.02 -22.97 3.47
CA GLY A 167 -1.91 -24.13 3.38
C GLY A 167 -1.69 -24.95 2.11
N GLU A 168 -2.70 -25.71 1.71
CA GLU A 168 -2.55 -26.67 0.61
C GLU A 168 -2.56 -26.03 -0.78
N ALA A 169 -3.32 -24.93 -0.96
CA ALA A 169 -3.60 -24.38 -2.29
C ALA A 169 -2.78 -23.13 -2.65
N VAL A 170 -2.45 -22.26 -1.68
CA VAL A 170 -1.81 -20.98 -2.00
C VAL A 170 -0.30 -21.18 -2.14
N ARG A 171 0.23 -20.69 -3.26
CA ARG A 171 1.67 -20.69 -3.59
C ARG A 171 2.06 -19.28 -4.04
N LEU A 172 3.00 -18.67 -3.35
CA LEU A 172 3.48 -17.31 -3.62
C LEU A 172 4.96 -17.36 -3.94
N GLY A 173 5.33 -17.00 -5.18
CA GLY A 173 6.74 -16.83 -5.54
C GLY A 173 7.30 -15.56 -4.90
N ILE A 174 8.44 -15.66 -4.22
CA ILE A 174 9.14 -14.51 -3.63
C ILE A 174 10.11 -13.97 -4.68
N THR A 175 9.78 -12.83 -5.27
CA THR A 175 10.47 -12.35 -6.48
C THR A 175 11.59 -11.36 -6.21
N GLY A 176 11.65 -10.74 -5.02
CA GLY A 176 12.67 -9.76 -4.70
C GLY A 176 12.41 -8.98 -3.41
N PRO A 177 13.33 -8.08 -3.03
CA PRO A 177 13.16 -7.22 -1.86
C PRO A 177 12.07 -6.17 -2.12
N CYS A 178 11.59 -5.56 -1.03
CA CYS A 178 10.69 -4.41 -1.09
C CYS A 178 11.44 -3.15 -0.61
N PRO A 179 11.90 -2.27 -1.53
CA PRO A 179 12.54 -1.02 -1.18
C PRO A 179 11.63 -0.13 -0.34
N ARG A 180 12.22 0.60 0.61
CA ARG A 180 11.48 1.52 1.48
C ARG A 180 11.64 2.95 0.98
N CYS A 181 10.52 3.66 1.02
CA CYS A 181 10.43 5.08 0.68
C CYS A 181 9.93 5.86 1.90
N VAL A 182 9.70 7.16 1.73
CA VAL A 182 9.21 8.08 2.77
C VAL A 182 7.96 7.59 3.53
N MET A 183 7.22 6.64 2.97
CA MET A 183 5.97 6.11 3.55
C MET A 183 6.11 5.42 4.90
N THR A 184 7.31 5.01 5.29
CA THR A 184 7.52 4.34 6.58
C THR A 184 7.80 5.31 7.74
N THR A 185 8.03 6.61 7.46
CA THR A 185 8.44 7.63 8.45
C THR A 185 7.28 8.49 8.91
#